data_AF-E9FQ84-F1
#
_entry.id   AF-E9FQ84-F1
#
_cell.length_a   1.000
_cell.length_b   1.000
_cell.length_c   1.000
_cell.angle_alpha   90.00
_cell.angle_beta   90.00
_cell.angle_gamma   90.00
#
_symmetry.space_group_name_H-M   'P 1'
#
loop_
_entity.id
_entity.type
_entity.pdbx_description
1 polymer ?
#
loop_
_entity_poly.entity_id
_entity_poly.type
_entity_poly.pdbx_seq_one_letter_code
_entity_poly.pdbx_strand_id
1 'polypeptide(L)'
;MAKIKKLPVGLNVIGSKVVVSPKFREVVNGSYDDFVPFREFEISGDCQSTVTIRVYGLANSDVPKTRGLTFVKSVSGLNMVTRLVGTKEEIQFEATELRFEK
;
A
#
# COMPACT_ATOMS: atom_id res chain seq x y z
N MET A 1 8.85 -18.00 -20.75
CA MET A 1 7.57 -17.29 -20.52
C MET A 1 7.43 -17.00 -19.03
N ALA A 2 7.34 -15.73 -18.64
CA ALA A 2 6.98 -15.39 -17.27
C ALA A 2 5.51 -15.80 -17.04
N LYS A 3 5.24 -16.63 -16.03
CA LYS A 3 3.87 -16.92 -15.62
C LYS A 3 3.32 -15.68 -14.96
N ILE A 4 2.39 -14.98 -15.64
CA ILE A 4 1.60 -13.92 -15.03
C ILE A 4 0.66 -14.58 -14.03
N LYS A 5 1.02 -14.53 -12.76
CA LYS A 5 0.19 -15.06 -11.67
C LYS A 5 -0.76 -13.94 -11.27
N LYS A 6 -2.05 -14.11 -11.55
CA LYS A 6 -3.10 -13.21 -11.06
C LYS A 6 -3.06 -13.27 -9.53
N LEU A 7 -2.60 -12.20 -8.89
CA LEU A 7 -2.46 -12.17 -7.43
C LEU A 7 -3.86 -12.02 -6.81
N PRO A 8 -4.32 -12.94 -5.94
CA PRO A 8 -5.53 -12.70 -5.18
C PRO A 8 -5.35 -11.47 -4.30
N VAL A 9 -6.40 -10.67 -4.13
CA VAL A 9 -6.25 -9.41 -3.43
C VAL A 9 -6.37 -9.64 -1.92
N GLY A 10 -5.26 -9.49 -1.20
CA GLY A 10 -5.17 -9.75 0.23
C GLY A 10 -3.73 -9.74 0.76
N LEU A 11 -3.59 -9.49 2.06
CA LEU A 11 -2.27 -9.47 2.73
C LEU A 11 -1.53 -10.80 2.62
N ASN A 12 -2.25 -11.92 2.53
CA ASN A 12 -1.73 -13.26 2.35
C ASN A 12 -0.83 -13.43 1.12
N VAL A 13 -0.95 -12.55 0.11
CA VAL A 13 -0.04 -12.54 -1.03
C VAL A 13 1.31 -11.91 -0.69
N ILE A 14 1.33 -10.93 0.21
CA ILE A 14 2.58 -10.32 0.68
C ILE A 14 3.24 -11.24 1.70
N GLY A 15 2.46 -11.85 2.58
CA GLY A 15 2.95 -12.81 3.55
C GLY A 15 2.13 -12.87 4.82
N SER A 16 2.62 -13.69 5.76
CA SER A 16 2.09 -13.80 7.13
C SER A 16 2.69 -12.77 8.08
N LYS A 17 3.93 -12.34 7.83
CA LYS A 17 4.61 -11.29 8.58
C LYS A 17 4.92 -10.13 7.67
N VAL A 18 4.06 -9.12 7.72
CA VAL A 18 4.17 -7.95 6.86
C VAL A 18 4.76 -6.78 7.64
N VAL A 19 5.73 -6.12 7.04
CA VAL A 19 6.42 -4.95 7.58
C VAL A 19 6.32 -3.77 6.62
N VAL A 20 6.36 -2.58 7.18
CA VAL A 20 6.34 -1.30 6.47
C VAL A 20 7.70 -0.63 6.62
N SER A 21 8.19 -0.06 5.52
CA SER A 21 9.37 0.79 5.50
C SER A 21 9.14 2.06 6.34
N PRO A 22 10.13 2.54 7.10
CA PRO A 22 10.01 3.80 7.84
C PRO A 22 9.83 5.01 6.92
N LYS A 23 10.17 4.86 5.62
CA LYS A 23 9.90 5.86 4.60
C LYS A 23 8.51 5.62 4.02
N PHE A 24 7.68 6.65 4.08
CA PHE A 24 6.39 6.72 3.42
C PHE A 24 6.27 8.08 2.74
N ARG A 25 5.36 8.17 1.76
CA ARG A 25 5.05 9.43 1.09
C ARG A 25 3.64 9.85 1.46
N GLU A 26 3.47 11.08 1.88
CA GLU A 26 2.17 11.67 2.13
C GLU A 26 1.82 12.62 0.98
N VAL A 27 0.63 12.46 0.42
CA VAL A 27 0.11 13.31 -0.67
C VAL A 27 -1.15 13.98 -0.17
N VAL A 28 -1.04 15.28 0.15
CA VAL A 28 -2.10 16.07 0.77
C VAL A 28 -2.84 16.99 -0.20
N ASN A 29 -2.24 17.27 -1.36
CA ASN A 29 -2.80 18.12 -2.40
C ASN A 29 -2.78 17.36 -3.74
N GLY A 30 -3.83 17.54 -4.55
CA GLY A 30 -3.90 17.02 -5.90
C GLY A 30 -4.61 17.99 -6.84
N SER A 31 -4.39 17.80 -8.13
CA SER A 31 -4.80 18.76 -9.17
C SER A 31 -6.25 18.59 -9.66
N TYR A 32 -7.06 17.78 -8.97
CA TYR A 32 -8.41 17.40 -9.40
C TYR A 32 -9.43 17.68 -8.29
N ASP A 33 -10.65 18.05 -8.65
CA ASP A 33 -11.71 18.45 -7.71
C ASP A 33 -12.11 17.34 -6.72
N ASP A 34 -12.00 16.07 -7.13
CA ASP A 34 -12.32 14.89 -6.30
C ASP A 34 -11.09 14.28 -5.61
N PHE A 35 -10.02 15.07 -5.43
CA PHE A 35 -8.79 14.56 -4.83
C PHE A 35 -9.00 14.16 -3.36
N VAL A 36 -8.67 12.91 -3.04
CA VAL A 36 -8.65 12.40 -1.67
C VAL A 36 -7.19 12.26 -1.20
N PRO A 37 -6.76 12.95 -0.13
CA PRO A 37 -5.43 12.79 0.45
C PRO A 37 -5.11 11.34 0.81
N PHE A 38 -3.87 10.91 0.62
CA PHE A 38 -3.45 9.54 0.90
C PHE A 38 -2.00 9.44 1.37
N ARG A 39 -1.65 8.28 1.95
CA ARG A 39 -0.26 7.88 2.20
C ARG A 39 0.11 6.68 1.35
N GLU A 40 1.31 6.74 0.79
CA GLU A 40 1.99 5.67 0.07
C GLU A 40 2.98 4.97 1.00
N PHE A 41 2.79 3.68 1.18
CA PHE A 41 3.66 2.82 1.98
C PHE A 41 4.32 1.76 1.11
N GLU A 42 5.59 1.53 1.35
CA GLU A 42 6.27 0.34 0.86
C GLU A 42 6.18 -0.75 1.93
N ILE A 43 5.56 -1.87 1.57
CA ILE A 43 5.40 -3.02 2.44
C ILE A 43 6.14 -4.24 1.90
N SER A 44 6.62 -5.07 2.82
CA SER A 44 7.29 -6.33 2.48
C SER A 44 6.85 -7.43 3.43
N GLY A 45 6.82 -8.66 2.95
CA GLY A 45 6.59 -9.86 3.74
C GLY A 45 7.40 -11.03 3.23
N ASP A 46 7.11 -12.22 3.75
CA ASP A 46 7.81 -13.46 3.43
C ASP A 46 7.52 -13.98 2.01
N CYS A 47 6.40 -13.58 1.39
CA CYS A 47 5.99 -14.05 0.07
C CYS A 47 6.25 -13.02 -1.06
N GLN A 48 6.17 -11.71 -0.75
CA GLN A 48 6.50 -10.61 -1.66
C GLN A 48 7.19 -9.47 -0.91
N SER A 49 8.09 -8.77 -1.58
CA SER A 49 8.77 -7.59 -1.03
C SER A 49 8.50 -6.37 -1.90
N THR A 50 8.71 -5.17 -1.33
CA THR A 50 8.65 -3.89 -2.05
C THR A 50 7.32 -3.62 -2.77
N VAL A 51 6.18 -4.00 -2.15
CA VAL A 51 4.84 -3.70 -2.66
C VAL A 51 4.43 -2.31 -2.19
N THR A 52 4.02 -1.43 -3.12
CA THR A 52 3.54 -0.09 -2.78
C THR A 52 2.02 -0.09 -2.61
N ILE A 53 1.53 0.39 -1.47
CA ILE A 53 0.10 0.54 -1.16
C ILE A 53 -0.24 2.01 -0.93
N ARG A 54 -1.32 2.49 -1.57
CA ARG A 54 -1.96 3.76 -1.24
C ARG A 54 -3.07 3.56 -0.23
N VAL A 55 -3.03 4.30 0.87
CA VAL A 55 -4.10 4.31 1.87
C VAL A 55 -4.78 5.68 1.84
N TYR A 56 -6.03 5.70 1.41
CA TYR A 56 -6.81 6.93 1.28
C TYR A 56 -7.37 7.38 2.63
N GLY A 57 -7.31 8.69 2.88
CA GLY A 57 -7.63 9.32 4.15
C GLY A 57 -6.47 9.24 5.14
N LEU A 58 -5.86 10.39 5.47
CA LEU A 58 -4.68 10.45 6.35
C LEU A 58 -4.94 9.90 7.77
N ALA A 59 -6.18 9.93 8.25
CA ALA A 59 -6.57 9.35 9.53
C ALA A 59 -6.68 7.80 9.51
N ASN A 60 -6.74 7.22 8.30
CA ASN A 60 -6.94 5.78 8.12
C ASN A 60 -5.63 4.99 8.09
N SER A 61 -4.49 5.67 8.25
CA SER A 61 -3.20 5.01 8.41
C SER A 61 -2.47 5.53 9.64
N ASP A 62 -1.79 4.62 10.31
CA ASP A 62 -0.80 4.98 11.30
C ASP A 62 0.49 5.48 10.60
N VAL A 63 1.37 6.16 11.33
CA VAL A 63 2.68 6.61 10.84
C VAL A 63 3.76 5.65 11.35
N PRO A 64 4.60 5.07 10.46
CA PRO A 64 5.59 4.09 10.87
C PRO A 64 6.67 4.75 11.74
N LYS A 65 7.34 3.93 12.56
CA LYS A 65 8.44 4.41 13.41
C LYS A 65 9.53 5.01 12.52
N THR A 66 10.16 6.11 12.97
CA THR A 66 11.19 6.83 12.19
C THR A 66 12.47 6.02 11.96
N ARG A 67 12.66 4.91 12.69
CA ARG A 67 13.77 3.97 12.52
C ARG A 67 13.28 2.53 12.62
N GLY A 68 13.86 1.67 11.80
CA GLY A 68 13.54 0.24 11.76
C GLY A 68 12.27 -0.07 10.96
N LEU A 69 11.98 -1.36 10.85
CA LEU A 69 10.76 -1.86 10.20
C LEU A 69 9.59 -1.84 11.19
N THR A 70 8.41 -1.44 10.72
CA THR A 70 7.18 -1.43 11.52
C THR A 70 6.29 -2.60 11.11
N PHE A 71 5.85 -3.43 12.04
CA PHE A 71 4.96 -4.56 11.73
C PHE A 71 3.53 -4.07 11.45
N VAL A 72 2.92 -4.65 10.43
CA VAL A 72 1.53 -4.40 10.05
C VAL A 72 0.63 -5.29 10.89
N LYS A 73 -0.29 -4.66 11.63
CA LYS A 73 -1.32 -5.36 12.39
C LYS A 73 -2.49 -5.75 11.48
N SER A 74 -2.93 -4.84 10.63
CA SER A 74 -4.07 -5.08 9.73
C SER A 74 -4.07 -4.14 8.52
N VAL A 75 -4.57 -4.64 7.39
CA VAL A 75 -4.94 -3.87 6.21
C VAL A 75 -6.38 -4.19 5.87
N SER A 76 -7.19 -3.16 5.67
CA SER A 76 -8.60 -3.28 5.32
C SER A 76 -8.87 -2.71 3.93
N GLY A 77 -9.81 -3.31 3.21
CA GLY A 77 -10.22 -2.83 1.88
C GLY A 77 -9.11 -2.90 0.83
N LEU A 78 -8.16 -3.82 0.96
CA LEU A 78 -7.07 -3.99 0.00
C LEU A 78 -7.63 -4.40 -1.36
N ASN A 79 -7.38 -3.55 -2.35
CA ASN A 79 -7.81 -3.69 -3.73
C ASN A 79 -6.61 -3.55 -4.68
N MET A 80 -6.61 -4.34 -5.75
CA MET A 80 -5.68 -4.18 -6.86
C MET A 80 -6.42 -3.43 -7.96
N VAL A 81 -5.95 -2.24 -8.29
CA VAL A 81 -6.54 -1.36 -9.29
C VAL A 81 -5.53 -1.20 -10.43
N THR A 82 -5.99 -1.37 -11.66
CA THR A 82 -5.20 -1.00 -12.84
C THR A 82 -5.63 0.40 -13.24
N ARG A 83 -4.69 1.36 -13.27
CA ARG A 83 -4.95 2.71 -13.77
C ARG A 83 -4.13 2.97 -15.03
N LEU A 84 -4.73 3.70 -15.97
CA LEU A 84 -4.02 4.20 -17.12
C LEU A 84 -3.37 5.56 -16.76
N VAL A 85 -2.05 5.62 -16.75
CA VAL A 85 -1.27 6.84 -16.53
C VAL A 85 -0.59 7.21 -17.85
N GLY A 86 -1.19 8.16 -18.56
CA GLY A 86 -0.81 8.47 -19.95
C GLY A 86 -1.10 7.28 -20.87
N THR A 87 -0.06 6.64 -21.39
CA THR A 87 -0.16 5.43 -22.24
C THR A 87 0.23 4.13 -21.52
N LYS A 88 0.55 4.20 -20.22
CA LYS A 88 1.00 3.06 -19.43
C LYS A 88 -0.09 2.57 -18.51
N GLU A 89 -0.30 1.26 -18.47
CA GLU A 89 -1.09 0.63 -17.41
C GLU A 89 -0.21 0.42 -16.18
N GLU A 90 -0.60 1.06 -15.08
CA GLU A 90 0.03 0.88 -13.78
C GLU A 90 -0.85 0.02 -12.88
N ILE A 91 -0.26 -1.01 -12.29
CA ILE A 91 -0.88 -1.79 -11.23
C ILE A 91 -0.64 -1.04 -9.93
N GLN A 92 -1.72 -0.74 -9.22
CA GLN A 92 -1.68 -0.04 -7.96
C GLN A 92 -2.45 -0.81 -6.90
N PHE A 93 -1.88 -0.91 -5.71
CA PHE A 93 -2.60 -1.45 -4.56
C PHE A 93 -3.17 -0.30 -3.74
N GLU A 94 -4.45 -0.41 -3.43
CA GLU A 94 -5.20 0.61 -2.69
C GLU A 94 -5.85 -0.03 -1.47
N ALA A 95 -5.84 0.64 -0.34
CA ALA A 95 -6.46 0.18 0.89
C ALA A 95 -7.26 1.31 1.53
N THR A 96 -8.28 0.94 2.30
CA THR A 96 -9.08 1.89 3.06
C THR A 96 -8.52 2.13 4.45
N GLU A 97 -7.74 1.19 4.99
CA GLU A 97 -7.09 1.33 6.29
C GLU A 97 -5.78 0.53 6.38
N LEU A 98 -4.79 1.07 7.11
CA LEU A 98 -3.54 0.39 7.47
C LEU A 98 -3.17 0.69 8.93
N ARG A 99 -3.10 -0.33 9.79
CA ARG A 99 -2.74 -0.20 11.21
C ARG A 99 -1.48 -0.97 11.55
N PHE A 100 -0.69 -0.42 12.46
CA PHE A 100 0.58 -1.02 12.89
C PHE A 100 0.46 -1.70 14.25
N GLU A 101 1.35 -2.66 14.49
CA GLU A 101 1.59 -3.16 15.84
C GLU A 101 2.23 -2.05 16.68
N LYS A 102 1.75 -1.86 17.92
CA LYS A 102 2.24 -0.82 18.84
C LYS A 102 3.59 -1.24 19.43
#